data_AF-A0A953N096-F1
#
_entry.id   AF-A0A953N096-F1
#
_cell.length_a   1.000
_cell.length_b   1.000
_cell.length_c   1.000
_cell.angle_alpha   90.00
_cell.angle_beta   90.00
_cell.angle_gamma   90.00
#
_symmetry.space_group_name_H-M   'P 1'
#
loop_
_entity.id
_entity.type
_entity.pdbx_description
1 polymer ?
#
loop_
_entity_poly.entity_id
_entity_poly.type
_entity_poly.pdbx_seq_one_letter_code
_entity_poly.pdbx_strand_id
1 'polypeptide(L)'
;MKIKKVEIKNYKAFYGNNEFNVAGKNLFIYGENGSGKSSFYYALKDFFQSSSEILDYDETENIFLTKAQKGKGFIKVTFNPDKDGTTTDKTYTLNKRTKDTYIAGDTSIRDAIKLKSFLTYKHLLGIHSIKKDNEIDLFNLLINGVLKHFKSVAITGTKELGELWEDVEKAVAKSTQGRIYNITNKKADVDRVFNVFNTAFKRLFQPGSVENILTYAQPILDKFGHNIVLDLHYTQAKPTVKYNDIERNHVRVKIKYQNKNIDKPHIFLNEARLSAIAISIYLGMIKRHIQGLPCKILFLDDIFIGLDIGNRLPLLKILDDEFSAYQIFITTYDKPWYEFVKSTYLNGNNAWKSYEFYARRTRKGFEVPIVKENHSNSHIQNYIDKAEEFFNQGENKGSGVYLRSAFEFILKTFCFKKKVPTPFCLDNSKMKTNDFWISVKKYKTTHPACGLTSATTTQIDHYTNLVLNPLSHHDMNKHEIRAEIQGAITALKNLKTELDV
;
A
#
# COMPACT_ATOMS: atom_id res chain seq x y z
N MET A 1 16.61 -7.86 4.93
CA MET A 1 15.77 -8.91 4.31
C MET A 1 14.65 -8.28 3.48
N LYS A 2 14.38 -8.78 2.26
CA LYS A 2 13.27 -8.34 1.40
C LYS A 2 12.59 -9.54 0.74
N ILE A 3 11.26 -9.53 0.63
CA ILE A 3 10.43 -10.52 -0.06
C ILE A 3 10.78 -10.52 -1.55
N LYS A 4 11.16 -11.68 -2.07
CA LYS A 4 11.47 -11.92 -3.48
C LYS A 4 10.34 -12.61 -4.22
N LYS A 5 9.62 -13.53 -3.57
CA LYS A 5 8.50 -14.27 -4.18
C LYS A 5 7.39 -14.49 -3.16
N VAL A 6 6.15 -14.44 -3.63
CA VAL A 6 4.96 -14.88 -2.88
C VAL A 6 4.21 -15.88 -3.74
N GLU A 7 3.77 -16.99 -3.16
CA GLU A 7 2.89 -17.97 -3.81
C GLU A 7 1.66 -18.18 -2.95
N ILE A 8 0.48 -18.11 -3.56
CA ILE A 8 -0.80 -18.26 -2.87
C ILE A 8 -1.61 -19.32 -3.59
N LYS A 9 -2.02 -20.35 -2.84
CA LYS A 9 -2.86 -21.42 -3.34
C LYS A 9 -4.13 -21.56 -2.51
N ASN A 10 -5.29 -21.45 -3.18
CA ASN A 10 -6.60 -21.76 -2.60
C ASN A 10 -6.92 -21.00 -1.30
N TYR A 11 -6.63 -19.70 -1.26
CA TYR A 11 -6.76 -18.84 -0.08
C TYR A 11 -7.61 -17.60 -0.41
N LYS A 12 -8.67 -17.37 0.37
CA LYS A 12 -9.68 -16.31 0.17
C LYS A 12 -10.09 -16.22 -1.31
N ALA A 13 -9.90 -15.07 -1.96
CA ALA A 13 -10.27 -14.89 -3.38
C ALA A 13 -9.41 -15.73 -4.36
N PHE A 14 -8.19 -16.13 -3.97
CA PHE A 14 -7.29 -16.86 -4.86
C PHE A 14 -7.68 -18.34 -4.96
N TYR A 15 -8.15 -18.73 -6.14
CA TYR A 15 -8.41 -20.12 -6.52
C TYR A 15 -7.26 -20.64 -7.40
N GLY A 16 -6.79 -21.86 -7.15
CA GLY A 16 -5.61 -22.41 -7.84
C GLY A 16 -4.31 -21.79 -7.35
N ASN A 17 -3.22 -21.98 -8.09
CA ASN A 17 -1.89 -21.47 -7.75
C ASN A 17 -1.67 -20.08 -8.37
N ASN A 18 -1.27 -19.11 -7.56
CA ASN A 18 -1.02 -17.73 -7.97
C ASN A 18 0.37 -17.31 -7.48
N GLU A 19 1.22 -16.83 -8.38
CA GLU A 19 2.61 -16.47 -8.07
C GLU A 19 2.88 -14.99 -8.32
N PHE A 20 3.65 -14.38 -7.43
CA PHE A 20 4.00 -12.97 -7.46
C PHE A 20 5.52 -12.82 -7.37
N ASN A 21 6.14 -12.33 -8.43
CA ASN A 21 7.58 -12.09 -8.48
C ASN A 21 7.93 -10.68 -7.96
N VAL A 22 8.00 -10.55 -6.63
CA VAL A 22 8.28 -9.27 -5.97
C VAL A 22 9.71 -8.78 -6.21
N ALA A 23 10.67 -9.69 -6.36
CA ALA A 23 12.09 -9.42 -6.62
C ALA A 23 12.75 -8.43 -5.64
N GLY A 24 12.34 -8.41 -4.37
CA GLY A 24 12.89 -7.51 -3.35
C GLY A 24 12.49 -6.03 -3.54
N LYS A 25 11.55 -5.74 -4.44
CA LYS A 25 11.08 -4.38 -4.73
C LYS A 25 9.83 -4.03 -3.92
N ASN A 26 9.53 -2.75 -3.81
CA ASN A 26 8.25 -2.23 -3.34
C ASN A 26 7.17 -2.54 -4.39
N LEU A 27 5.91 -2.74 -3.99
CA LEU A 27 4.80 -2.99 -4.90
C LEU A 27 3.77 -1.87 -4.86
N PHE A 28 3.41 -1.36 -6.04
CA PHE A 28 2.25 -0.50 -6.24
C PHE A 28 1.20 -1.24 -7.06
N ILE A 29 0.05 -1.50 -6.46
CA ILE A 29 -0.94 -2.45 -6.99
C ILE A 29 -2.25 -1.71 -7.25
N TYR A 30 -2.68 -1.68 -8.51
CA TYR A 30 -4.04 -1.31 -8.86
C TYR A 30 -4.94 -2.55 -8.88
N GLY A 31 -6.22 -2.36 -8.59
CA GLY A 31 -7.24 -3.32 -8.98
C GLY A 31 -8.65 -2.89 -8.60
N GLU A 32 -9.63 -3.38 -9.33
CA GLU A 32 -11.04 -3.10 -9.07
C GLU A 32 -11.57 -3.77 -7.78
N ASN A 33 -12.80 -3.48 -7.39
CA ASN A 33 -13.44 -4.15 -6.27
C ASN A 33 -13.63 -5.65 -6.61
N GLY A 34 -13.33 -6.53 -5.65
CA GLY A 34 -13.41 -7.98 -5.87
C GLY A 34 -12.18 -8.61 -6.55
N SER A 35 -11.20 -7.83 -7.03
CA SER A 35 -10.04 -8.36 -7.77
C SER A 35 -8.98 -9.10 -6.94
N GLY A 36 -9.17 -9.21 -5.62
CA GLY A 36 -8.27 -9.96 -4.73
C GLY A 36 -7.17 -9.15 -4.03
N LYS A 37 -7.13 -7.81 -4.16
CA LYS A 37 -6.14 -6.94 -3.47
C LYS A 37 -6.09 -7.18 -1.95
N SER A 38 -7.23 -7.07 -1.28
CA SER A 38 -7.30 -7.33 0.17
C SER A 38 -7.02 -8.78 0.51
N SER A 39 -7.31 -9.74 -0.40
CA SER A 39 -6.89 -11.14 -0.19
C SER A 39 -5.37 -11.29 -0.21
N PHE A 40 -4.66 -10.53 -1.06
CA PHE A 40 -3.20 -10.51 -1.08
C PHE A 40 -2.63 -9.85 0.19
N TYR A 41 -3.23 -8.75 0.63
CA TYR A 41 -2.94 -8.13 1.93
C TYR A 41 -3.09 -9.14 3.08
N TYR A 42 -4.24 -9.83 3.17
CA TYR A 42 -4.47 -10.80 4.24
C TYR A 42 -3.55 -12.02 4.12
N ALA A 43 -3.21 -12.48 2.93
CA ALA A 43 -2.28 -13.60 2.78
C ALA A 43 -0.92 -13.29 3.40
N LEU A 44 -0.35 -12.11 3.13
CA LEU A 44 0.90 -11.69 3.78
C LEU A 44 0.70 -11.44 5.27
N LYS A 45 -0.38 -10.78 5.66
CA LYS A 45 -0.69 -10.49 7.06
C LYS A 45 -0.77 -11.78 7.89
N ASP A 46 -1.59 -12.73 7.44
CA ASP A 46 -1.81 -14.04 8.07
C ASP A 46 -0.52 -14.87 8.08
N PHE A 47 0.26 -14.82 7.00
CA PHE A 47 1.57 -15.46 6.93
C PHE A 47 2.50 -14.99 8.07
N PHE A 48 2.68 -13.67 8.25
CA PHE A 48 3.53 -13.14 9.31
C PHE A 48 2.91 -13.30 10.70
N GLN A 49 1.59 -13.09 10.85
CA GLN A 49 0.85 -13.28 12.10
C GLN A 49 0.92 -14.69 12.61
N SER A 50 0.91 -15.67 11.71
CA SER A 50 1.02 -17.06 12.11
C SER A 50 2.27 -17.29 12.98
N SER A 51 3.38 -16.59 12.79
CA SER A 51 4.57 -16.78 13.65
C SER A 51 4.35 -16.55 15.16
N SER A 52 3.30 -15.83 15.55
CA SER A 52 3.00 -15.52 16.96
C SER A 52 1.58 -15.87 17.39
N GLU A 53 0.66 -16.07 16.44
CA GLU A 53 -0.76 -16.29 16.69
C GLU A 53 -1.21 -17.66 16.14
N ILE A 54 -2.30 -18.20 16.72
CA ILE A 54 -3.02 -19.35 16.17
C ILE A 54 -3.96 -18.82 15.09
N LEU A 55 -3.89 -19.41 13.90
CA LEU A 55 -4.70 -19.01 12.77
C LEU A 55 -5.59 -20.21 12.37
N ASP A 56 -6.90 -19.99 12.32
CA ASP A 56 -7.82 -20.98 11.78
C ASP A 56 -7.75 -20.94 10.25
N TYR A 57 -7.02 -21.89 9.67
CA TYR A 57 -6.82 -21.95 8.23
C TYR A 57 -8.13 -22.25 7.49
N ASP A 58 -9.09 -22.95 8.10
CA ASP A 58 -10.33 -23.37 7.44
C ASP A 58 -11.23 -22.19 7.08
N GLU A 59 -11.21 -21.12 7.89
CA GLU A 59 -11.92 -19.86 7.60
C GLU A 59 -11.27 -19.04 6.48
N THR A 60 -10.05 -19.40 6.08
CA THR A 60 -9.28 -18.67 5.06
C THR A 60 -9.21 -19.39 3.72
N GLU A 61 -9.68 -20.63 3.64
CA GLU A 61 -9.73 -21.36 2.37
C GLU A 61 -10.71 -20.70 1.38
N ASN A 62 -10.40 -20.82 0.09
CA ASN A 62 -11.35 -20.42 -0.94
C ASN A 62 -12.64 -21.25 -0.82
N ILE A 63 -13.80 -20.60 -0.85
CA ILE A 63 -15.09 -21.28 -0.59
C ILE A 63 -15.52 -22.23 -1.72
N PHE A 64 -14.94 -22.11 -2.92
CA PHE A 64 -15.32 -22.89 -4.10
C PHE A 64 -14.49 -24.17 -4.30
N LEU A 65 -13.73 -24.58 -3.29
CA LEU A 65 -12.91 -25.80 -3.34
C LEU A 65 -13.77 -27.06 -3.29
N THR A 66 -13.37 -28.07 -4.08
CA THR A 66 -13.94 -29.41 -3.97
C THR A 66 -13.46 -30.11 -2.70
N LYS A 67 -14.16 -31.18 -2.26
CA LYS A 67 -13.72 -32.00 -1.11
C LYS A 67 -12.27 -32.47 -1.24
N ALA A 68 -11.82 -32.80 -2.46
CA ALA A 68 -10.45 -33.24 -2.72
C ALA A 68 -9.40 -32.11 -2.66
N GLN A 69 -9.82 -30.84 -2.77
CA GLN A 69 -8.95 -29.67 -2.74
C GLN A 69 -8.83 -29.03 -1.35
N LYS A 70 -9.85 -29.20 -0.49
CA LYS A 70 -9.84 -28.67 0.89
C LYS A 70 -8.64 -29.17 1.70
N GLY A 71 -8.08 -28.28 2.52
CA GLY A 71 -6.90 -28.50 3.34
C GLY A 71 -5.57 -28.57 2.58
N LYS A 72 -5.56 -28.30 1.27
CA LYS A 72 -4.35 -28.33 0.41
C LYS A 72 -3.88 -26.95 -0.06
N GLY A 73 -4.52 -25.88 0.40
CA GLY A 73 -4.08 -24.51 0.15
C GLY A 73 -2.76 -24.21 0.88
N PHE A 74 -2.08 -23.15 0.45
CA PHE A 74 -0.91 -22.63 1.15
C PHE A 74 -0.67 -21.15 0.84
N ILE A 75 0.13 -20.52 1.69
CA ILE A 75 0.83 -19.27 1.41
C ILE A 75 2.32 -19.54 1.57
N LYS A 76 3.11 -19.24 0.54
CA LYS A 76 4.58 -19.29 0.61
C LYS A 76 5.18 -17.93 0.38
N VAL A 77 6.23 -17.63 1.14
CA VAL A 77 7.00 -16.39 1.01
C VAL A 77 8.48 -16.73 0.96
N THR A 78 9.17 -16.21 -0.05
CA THR A 78 10.61 -16.40 -0.26
C THR A 78 11.36 -15.10 0.00
N PHE A 79 12.39 -15.15 0.84
CA PHE A 79 13.34 -14.05 1.08
C PHE A 79 14.68 -14.61 1.55
N ASN A 80 15.74 -13.80 1.49
CA ASN A 80 17.02 -14.11 2.15
C ASN A 80 16.90 -13.81 3.66
N PRO A 81 17.08 -14.80 4.55
CA PRO A 81 16.96 -14.60 5.99
C PRO A 81 18.17 -13.94 6.66
N ASP A 82 19.33 -13.96 6.02
CA ASP A 82 20.54 -13.34 6.56
C ASP A 82 20.51 -11.81 6.40
N LYS A 83 20.88 -11.11 7.48
CA LYS A 83 21.07 -9.65 7.51
C LYS A 83 22.29 -9.23 6.70
N ASP A 84 23.32 -10.07 6.68
CA ASP A 84 24.65 -9.77 6.14
C ASP A 84 24.87 -10.35 4.73
N GLY A 85 23.84 -11.02 4.19
CA GLY A 85 23.73 -11.39 2.77
C GLY A 85 24.47 -12.65 2.33
N THR A 86 25.01 -13.45 3.26
CA THR A 86 25.81 -14.65 2.97
C THR A 86 24.99 -15.92 2.75
N THR A 87 23.77 -16.03 3.30
CA THR A 87 22.91 -17.20 3.06
C THR A 87 22.08 -17.12 1.77
N THR A 88 21.67 -18.28 1.24
CA THR A 88 20.79 -18.40 0.07
C THR A 88 19.33 -18.05 0.39
N ASP A 89 18.53 -17.80 -0.65
CA ASP A 89 17.09 -17.55 -0.51
C ASP A 89 16.37 -18.75 0.12
N LYS A 90 15.54 -18.48 1.13
CA LYS A 90 14.73 -19.50 1.81
C LYS A 90 13.25 -19.25 1.56
N THR A 91 12.50 -20.32 1.31
CA THR A 91 11.05 -20.31 1.16
C THR A 91 10.42 -20.85 2.43
N TYR A 92 9.47 -20.09 2.96
CA TYR A 92 8.67 -20.42 4.13
C TYR A 92 7.22 -20.64 3.70
N THR A 93 6.54 -21.59 4.33
CA THR A 93 5.20 -22.06 4.03
C THR A 93 4.28 -21.98 5.26
N LEU A 94 3.14 -21.34 5.07
CA LEU A 94 1.95 -21.46 5.90
C LEU A 94 0.90 -22.31 5.19
N ASN A 95 0.50 -23.42 5.79
CA ASN A 95 -0.70 -24.17 5.41
C ASN A 95 -1.35 -24.83 6.64
N LYS A 96 -2.45 -25.58 6.43
CA LYS A 96 -3.20 -26.24 7.51
C LYS A 96 -2.37 -27.18 8.39
N ARG A 97 -1.33 -27.82 7.86
CA ARG A 97 -0.56 -28.89 8.54
C ARG A 97 0.86 -28.47 8.93
N THR A 98 1.49 -27.67 8.09
CA THR A 98 2.88 -27.23 8.25
C THR A 98 2.92 -25.72 8.42
N LYS A 99 3.61 -25.31 9.47
CA LYS A 99 3.84 -23.92 9.83
C LYS A 99 5.32 -23.76 10.12
N ASP A 100 6.12 -23.54 9.08
CA ASP A 100 7.55 -23.26 9.22
C ASP A 100 7.82 -21.78 9.53
N THR A 101 6.74 -20.99 9.71
CA THR A 101 6.77 -19.60 10.14
C THR A 101 7.22 -19.43 11.60
N TYR A 102 7.29 -20.54 12.35
CA TYR A 102 7.85 -20.63 13.69
C TYR A 102 8.82 -21.82 13.77
N ILE A 103 10.09 -21.59 13.39
CA ILE A 103 11.18 -22.55 13.58
C ILE A 103 12.05 -22.08 14.76
N ALA A 104 12.35 -22.99 15.70
CA ALA A 104 13.27 -22.70 16.79
C ALA A 104 14.66 -22.31 16.22
N GLY A 105 15.17 -21.16 16.66
CA GLY A 105 16.43 -20.58 16.15
C GLY A 105 16.29 -19.60 14.97
N ASP A 106 15.15 -19.57 14.27
CA ASP A 106 14.89 -18.61 13.20
C ASP A 106 13.95 -17.49 13.74
N THR A 107 14.44 -16.27 13.88
CA THR A 107 13.63 -15.12 14.33
C THR A 107 13.12 -14.26 13.18
N SER A 108 13.53 -14.55 11.93
CA SER A 108 13.28 -13.73 10.75
C SER A 108 11.83 -13.27 10.57
N ILE A 109 10.89 -14.21 10.71
CA ILE A 109 9.44 -13.96 10.53
C ILE A 109 8.84 -13.34 11.80
N ARG A 110 9.26 -13.81 12.98
CA ARG A 110 8.79 -13.30 14.28
C ARG A 110 9.19 -11.84 14.51
N ASP A 111 10.34 -11.44 14.00
CA ASP A 111 10.79 -10.07 14.06
C ASP A 111 9.97 -9.17 13.12
N ALA A 112 9.57 -9.67 11.95
CA ALA A 112 8.80 -8.88 10.98
C ALA A 112 7.39 -8.48 11.48
N ILE A 113 6.76 -9.28 12.35
CA ILE A 113 5.33 -9.09 12.72
C ILE A 113 5.09 -8.12 13.89
N LYS A 114 6.14 -7.75 14.65
CA LYS A 114 6.09 -7.08 15.97
C LYS A 114 5.27 -5.77 16.08
N LEU A 115 4.74 -5.23 14.98
CA LEU A 115 3.84 -4.07 14.97
C LEU A 115 2.57 -4.23 14.16
N LYS A 116 2.44 -5.31 13.37
CA LYS A 116 1.43 -5.41 12.32
C LYS A 116 1.41 -4.14 11.45
N SER A 117 2.51 -3.91 10.73
CA SER A 117 2.69 -2.83 9.73
C SER A 117 1.79 -2.97 8.48
N PHE A 118 0.57 -3.43 8.72
CA PHE A 118 -0.51 -3.71 7.80
C PHE A 118 -1.64 -2.74 8.15
N LEU A 119 -1.78 -1.70 7.34
CA LEU A 119 -2.81 -0.67 7.47
C LEU A 119 -3.87 -0.89 6.39
N THR A 120 -5.13 -0.66 6.75
CA THR A 120 -6.23 -0.59 5.77
C THR A 120 -6.95 0.74 5.90
N TYR A 121 -7.65 1.17 4.85
CA TYR A 121 -8.50 2.36 4.90
C TYR A 121 -9.53 2.33 6.04
N LYS A 122 -9.97 1.14 6.51
CA LYS A 122 -10.92 1.03 7.63
C LYS A 122 -10.37 1.62 8.93
N HIS A 123 -9.05 1.52 9.15
CA HIS A 123 -8.40 2.17 10.28
C HIS A 123 -8.50 3.69 10.14
N LEU A 124 -8.42 4.23 8.91
CA LEU A 124 -8.65 5.65 8.61
C LEU A 124 -10.13 6.05 8.78
N LEU A 125 -11.07 5.17 8.41
CA LEU A 125 -12.50 5.44 8.57
C LEU A 125 -12.91 5.63 10.03
N GLY A 126 -12.30 4.86 10.94
CA GLY A 126 -12.52 5.03 12.37
C GLY A 126 -12.27 6.48 12.82
N ILE A 127 -11.37 7.22 12.15
CA ILE A 127 -11.05 8.62 12.47
C ILE A 127 -12.18 9.59 12.10
N HIS A 128 -12.95 9.32 11.06
CA HIS A 128 -14.09 10.16 10.71
C HIS A 128 -15.22 10.09 11.76
N SER A 129 -15.24 9.01 12.56
CA SER A 129 -16.19 8.81 13.67
C SER A 129 -15.64 9.21 15.04
N ILE A 130 -14.48 9.86 15.12
CA ILE A 130 -13.82 10.23 16.39
C ILE A 130 -14.52 11.38 17.13
N LYS A 131 -15.52 12.02 16.52
CA LYS A 131 -16.34 13.04 17.16
C LYS A 131 -17.27 12.39 18.18
N LYS A 132 -16.87 12.40 19.44
CA LYS A 132 -17.74 12.06 20.58
C LYS A 132 -17.92 13.32 21.41
N ASP A 133 -19.18 13.70 21.64
CA ASP A 133 -19.54 14.83 22.52
C ASP A 133 -18.83 16.16 22.19
N ASN A 134 -18.65 16.47 20.90
CA ASN A 134 -17.89 17.65 20.41
C ASN A 134 -16.40 17.65 20.80
N GLU A 135 -15.77 16.49 20.98
CA GLU A 135 -14.32 16.36 21.17
C GLU A 135 -13.74 15.30 20.22
N ILE A 136 -12.42 15.41 19.97
CA ILE A 136 -11.66 14.38 19.24
C ILE A 136 -11.01 13.47 20.27
N ASP A 137 -11.47 12.22 20.34
CA ASP A 137 -10.94 11.19 21.23
C ASP A 137 -10.24 10.05 20.46
N LEU A 138 -8.91 9.96 20.59
CA LEU A 138 -8.10 8.96 19.91
C LEU A 138 -7.98 7.64 20.68
N PHE A 139 -8.58 7.49 21.88
CA PHE A 139 -8.32 6.33 22.75
C PHE A 139 -8.57 4.99 22.04
N ASN A 140 -9.75 4.81 21.46
CA ASN A 140 -10.11 3.57 20.77
C ASN A 140 -9.25 3.32 19.53
N LEU A 141 -8.93 4.36 18.75
CA LEU A 141 -8.06 4.25 17.59
C LEU A 141 -6.66 3.75 17.99
N LEU A 142 -6.13 4.28 19.10
CA LEU A 142 -4.82 3.92 19.61
C LEU A 142 -4.83 2.51 20.19
N ILE A 143 -5.72 2.21 21.13
CA ILE A 143 -5.70 0.93 21.87
C ILE A 143 -6.18 -0.25 21.03
N ASN A 144 -7.25 -0.10 20.27
CA ASN A 144 -7.82 -1.19 19.48
C ASN A 144 -7.27 -1.25 18.04
N GLY A 145 -6.61 -0.17 17.60
CA GLY A 145 -6.00 -0.07 16.28
C GLY A 145 -4.48 0.01 16.34
N VAL A 146 -3.95 1.24 16.25
CA VAL A 146 -2.55 1.54 15.95
C VAL A 146 -1.55 0.91 16.93
N LEU A 147 -1.87 0.94 18.21
CA LEU A 147 -0.99 0.52 19.31
C LEU A 147 -1.43 -0.79 19.95
N LYS A 148 -2.44 -1.49 19.41
CA LYS A 148 -2.93 -2.75 19.99
C LYS A 148 -1.79 -3.74 20.26
N HIS A 149 -0.87 -3.85 19.32
CA HIS A 149 0.27 -4.78 19.37
C HIS A 149 1.57 -4.13 19.84
N PHE A 150 1.51 -2.89 20.33
CA PHE A 150 2.69 -2.20 20.81
C PHE A 150 3.25 -2.93 22.04
N LYS A 151 4.55 -3.28 21.99
CA LYS A 151 5.25 -3.96 23.08
C LYS A 151 6.60 -3.31 23.35
N SER A 152 6.83 -2.94 24.60
CA SER A 152 8.14 -2.46 25.05
C SER A 152 8.39 -3.01 26.44
N VAL A 153 9.53 -3.73 26.59
CA VAL A 153 9.92 -4.33 27.87
C VAL A 153 9.94 -3.29 28.99
N ALA A 154 10.32 -2.05 28.66
CA ALA A 154 10.39 -0.95 29.61
C ALA A 154 9.02 -0.47 30.09
N ILE A 155 7.93 -0.62 29.30
CA ILE A 155 6.62 -0.04 29.63
C ILE A 155 5.47 -1.06 29.70
N THR A 156 5.39 -2.02 28.79
CA THR A 156 4.36 -3.09 28.76
C THR A 156 4.87 -4.43 29.29
N GLY A 157 6.18 -4.57 29.52
CA GLY A 157 6.79 -5.81 30.00
C GLY A 157 6.69 -6.93 28.97
N THR A 158 6.13 -8.08 29.37
CA THR A 158 5.97 -9.25 28.50
C THR A 158 4.70 -9.25 27.66
N LYS A 159 3.76 -8.34 27.94
CA LYS A 159 2.48 -8.22 27.24
C LYS A 159 2.48 -7.11 26.19
N GLU A 160 1.58 -7.21 25.23
CA GLU A 160 1.23 -6.12 24.33
C GLU A 160 0.27 -5.13 25.01
N LEU A 161 0.25 -3.88 24.56
CA LEU A 161 -0.60 -2.85 25.14
C LEU A 161 -2.10 -3.19 25.05
N GLY A 162 -2.52 -3.81 23.94
CA GLY A 162 -3.89 -4.30 23.77
C GLY A 162 -4.24 -5.41 24.74
N GLU A 163 -3.31 -6.32 25.06
CA GLU A 163 -3.54 -7.37 26.08
C GLU A 163 -3.69 -6.76 27.47
N LEU A 164 -2.93 -5.70 27.79
CA LEU A 164 -3.11 -4.96 29.04
C LEU A 164 -4.50 -4.32 29.13
N TRP A 165 -5.03 -3.82 28.01
CA TRP A 165 -6.39 -3.29 27.95
C TRP A 165 -7.45 -4.39 28.05
N GLU A 166 -7.26 -5.52 27.37
CA GLU A 166 -8.16 -6.67 27.50
C GLU A 166 -8.20 -7.21 28.94
N ASP A 167 -7.08 -7.19 29.67
CA ASP A 167 -7.06 -7.54 31.10
C ASP A 167 -7.96 -6.60 31.92
N VAL A 168 -7.97 -5.29 31.60
CA VAL A 168 -8.87 -4.30 32.22
C VAL A 168 -10.32 -4.65 31.92
N GLU A 169 -10.67 -4.86 30.64
CA GLU A 169 -12.03 -5.20 30.22
C GLU A 169 -12.52 -6.51 30.90
N LYS A 170 -11.68 -7.55 30.92
CA LYS A 170 -11.99 -8.84 31.56
C LYS A 170 -12.18 -8.71 33.07
N ALA A 171 -11.32 -7.94 33.76
CA ALA A 171 -11.44 -7.74 35.20
C ALA A 171 -12.72 -6.99 35.59
N VAL A 172 -13.09 -5.97 34.81
CA VAL A 172 -14.31 -5.18 35.03
C VAL A 172 -15.56 -6.01 34.75
N ALA A 173 -15.57 -6.80 33.66
CA ALA A 173 -16.70 -7.66 33.28
C ALA A 173 -16.92 -8.86 34.23
N LYS A 174 -15.90 -9.27 34.98
CA LYS A 174 -15.98 -10.43 35.88
C LYS A 174 -17.03 -10.24 36.98
N SER A 175 -18.04 -11.11 37.01
CA SER A 175 -19.14 -11.07 37.98
C SER A 175 -18.72 -11.57 39.36
N THR A 176 -19.31 -11.01 40.42
CA THR A 176 -19.03 -11.37 41.84
C THR A 176 -19.92 -12.51 42.36
N GLN A 177 -20.35 -13.43 41.49
CA GLN A 177 -21.37 -14.45 41.79
C GLN A 177 -20.90 -15.67 42.60
N GLY A 178 -19.73 -15.63 43.26
CA GLY A 178 -19.18 -16.77 44.01
C GLY A 178 -18.66 -16.42 45.39
N ARG A 179 -18.67 -17.39 46.33
CA ARG A 179 -18.13 -17.24 47.71
C ARG A 179 -16.64 -16.88 47.75
N ILE A 180 -15.89 -17.16 46.69
CA ILE A 180 -14.43 -16.95 46.59
C ILE A 180 -14.08 -15.59 45.95
N TYR A 181 -14.95 -15.04 45.08
CA TYR A 181 -14.70 -13.79 44.35
C TYR A 181 -15.69 -12.70 44.77
N ASN A 182 -15.40 -12.08 45.90
CA ASN A 182 -16.19 -11.00 46.48
C ASN A 182 -15.79 -9.62 45.93
N ILE A 183 -16.52 -8.57 46.34
CA ILE A 183 -16.27 -7.20 45.90
C ILE A 183 -14.87 -6.68 46.30
N THR A 184 -14.32 -7.11 47.43
CA THR A 184 -12.97 -6.71 47.86
C THR A 184 -11.90 -7.27 46.92
N ASN A 185 -12.00 -8.56 46.58
CA ASN A 185 -11.12 -9.21 45.60
C ASN A 185 -11.26 -8.57 44.22
N LYS A 186 -12.49 -8.25 43.82
CA LYS A 186 -12.74 -7.55 42.55
C LYS A 186 -12.07 -6.18 42.51
N LYS A 187 -12.23 -5.36 43.56
CA LYS A 187 -11.59 -4.03 43.63
C LYS A 187 -10.07 -4.13 43.50
N ALA A 188 -9.45 -5.02 44.27
CA ALA A 188 -8.00 -5.23 44.23
C ALA A 188 -7.51 -5.67 42.83
N ASP A 189 -8.20 -6.63 42.19
CA ASP A 189 -7.87 -7.08 40.85
C ASP A 189 -7.99 -5.97 39.80
N VAL A 190 -9.14 -5.27 39.82
CA VAL A 190 -9.45 -4.18 38.90
C VAL A 190 -8.42 -3.05 39.07
N ASP A 191 -8.20 -2.57 40.29
CA ASP A 191 -7.23 -1.51 40.57
C ASP A 191 -5.81 -1.91 40.12
N ARG A 192 -5.41 -3.17 40.32
CA ARG A 192 -4.12 -3.69 39.85
C ARG A 192 -3.99 -3.62 38.33
N VAL A 193 -4.97 -4.11 37.57
CA VAL A 193 -4.89 -4.09 36.09
C VAL A 193 -4.98 -2.68 35.52
N PHE A 194 -5.81 -1.80 36.11
CA PHE A 194 -5.85 -0.38 35.75
C PHE A 194 -4.50 0.31 36.01
N ASN A 195 -3.85 0.05 37.15
CA ASN A 195 -2.55 0.64 37.47
C ASN A 195 -1.46 0.20 36.47
N VAL A 196 -1.43 -1.07 36.10
CA VAL A 196 -0.48 -1.60 35.08
C VAL A 196 -0.73 -0.92 33.73
N PHE A 197 -1.97 -0.91 33.25
CA PHE A 197 -2.33 -0.28 31.98
C PHE A 197 -2.04 1.23 31.97
N ASN A 198 -2.53 1.97 32.96
CA ASN A 198 -2.36 3.42 33.06
C ASN A 198 -0.89 3.82 33.14
N THR A 199 -0.06 3.04 33.83
CA THR A 199 1.39 3.29 33.93
C THR A 199 2.06 3.12 32.57
N ALA A 200 1.74 2.04 31.85
CA ALA A 200 2.27 1.79 30.51
C ALA A 200 1.81 2.86 29.52
N PHE A 201 0.51 3.11 29.45
CA PHE A 201 -0.08 3.99 28.44
C PHE A 201 0.27 5.46 28.66
N LYS A 202 0.31 5.94 29.91
CA LYS A 202 0.71 7.33 30.23
C LYS A 202 2.12 7.66 29.71
N ARG A 203 3.05 6.70 29.75
CA ARG A 203 4.44 6.92 29.26
C ARG A 203 4.52 7.25 27.78
N LEU A 204 3.50 6.89 26.99
CA LEU A 204 3.41 7.22 25.55
C LEU A 204 3.07 8.69 25.28
N PHE A 205 2.63 9.43 26.29
CA PHE A 205 2.22 10.84 26.18
C PHE A 205 3.14 11.78 26.98
N GLN A 206 4.09 11.24 27.74
CA GLN A 206 4.96 12.04 28.60
C GLN A 206 6.05 12.75 27.78
N PRO A 207 6.17 14.10 27.87
CA PRO A 207 7.30 14.83 27.30
C PRO A 207 8.63 14.27 27.83
N GLY A 208 9.61 14.09 26.94
CA GLY A 208 10.92 13.54 27.29
C GLY A 208 10.99 12.00 27.38
N SER A 209 9.85 11.29 27.33
CA SER A 209 9.84 9.84 27.19
C SER A 209 10.36 9.42 25.81
N VAL A 210 11.26 8.43 25.76
CA VAL A 210 11.72 7.81 24.51
C VAL A 210 10.61 7.02 23.80
N GLU A 211 9.49 6.76 24.48
CA GLU A 211 8.30 6.11 23.94
C GLU A 211 7.19 7.13 23.59
N ASN A 212 7.46 8.44 23.70
CA ASN A 212 6.44 9.44 23.40
C ASN A 212 6.05 9.38 21.91
N ILE A 213 4.74 9.23 21.66
CA ILE A 213 4.17 9.14 20.32
C ILE A 213 4.55 10.35 19.47
N LEU A 214 4.50 11.56 20.04
CA LEU A 214 4.72 12.80 19.30
C LEU A 214 6.16 12.99 18.86
N THR A 215 7.14 12.36 19.53
CA THR A 215 8.55 12.33 19.10
C THR A 215 8.70 11.73 17.69
N TYR A 216 7.82 10.80 17.32
CA TYR A 216 7.87 10.12 16.02
C TYR A 216 6.77 10.55 15.06
N ALA A 217 5.60 10.94 15.59
CA ALA A 217 4.46 11.36 14.78
C ALA A 217 4.58 12.79 14.27
N GLN A 218 5.07 13.74 15.07
CA GLN A 218 5.14 15.15 14.70
C GLN A 218 6.05 15.39 13.47
N PRO A 219 7.27 14.81 13.37
CA PRO A 219 8.10 15.00 12.17
C PRO A 219 7.45 14.51 10.88
N ILE A 220 6.63 13.45 10.96
CA ILE A 220 5.88 12.93 9.82
C ILE A 220 4.72 13.87 9.48
N LEU A 221 4.01 14.40 10.48
CA LEU A 221 2.93 15.37 10.28
C LEU A 221 3.43 16.65 9.62
N ASP A 222 4.60 17.13 10.01
CA ASP A 222 5.21 18.33 9.44
C ASP A 222 5.47 18.17 7.94
N LYS A 223 5.83 16.96 7.48
CA LYS A 223 6.00 16.64 6.05
C LYS A 223 4.72 16.66 5.24
N PHE A 224 3.55 16.54 5.87
CA PHE A 224 2.27 16.82 5.19
C PHE A 224 2.02 18.31 4.96
N GLY A 225 2.75 19.20 5.64
CA GLY A 225 2.72 20.65 5.36
C GLY A 225 1.51 21.40 5.91
N HIS A 226 0.77 20.82 6.88
CA HIS A 226 -0.42 21.46 7.45
C HIS A 226 -0.13 22.52 8.51
N ASN A 227 1.14 22.68 8.95
CA ASN A 227 1.56 23.62 10.00
C ASN A 227 0.77 23.45 11.32
N ILE A 228 0.54 22.19 11.71
CA ILE A 228 -0.18 21.80 12.92
C ILE A 228 0.81 21.19 13.90
N VAL A 229 0.88 21.75 15.10
CA VAL A 229 1.56 21.11 16.24
C VAL A 229 0.52 20.38 17.07
N LEU A 230 0.73 19.08 17.28
CA LEU A 230 -0.14 18.24 18.08
C LEU A 230 0.29 18.24 19.54
N ASP A 231 -0.69 18.18 20.44
CA ASP A 231 -0.52 17.81 21.83
C ASP A 231 -1.61 16.79 22.20
N LEU A 232 -1.20 15.68 22.81
CA LEU A 232 -2.06 14.55 23.10
C LEU A 232 -2.16 14.36 24.61
N HIS A 233 -3.37 14.48 25.15
CA HIS A 233 -3.62 14.37 26.58
C HIS A 233 -4.41 13.11 26.91
N TYR A 234 -3.73 12.14 27.54
CA TYR A 234 -4.37 10.96 28.08
C TYR A 234 -5.01 11.24 29.44
N THR A 235 -6.34 11.15 29.49
CA THR A 235 -7.10 11.07 30.74
C THR A 235 -7.10 9.62 31.20
N GLN A 236 -6.58 9.35 32.40
CA GLN A 236 -6.41 7.98 32.88
C GLN A 236 -7.74 7.26 33.05
N ALA A 237 -7.79 6.03 32.55
CA ALA A 237 -8.95 5.16 32.68
C ALA A 237 -9.10 4.76 34.16
N LYS A 238 -10.34 4.69 34.64
CA LYS A 238 -10.64 4.23 36.00
C LYS A 238 -11.97 3.46 36.05
N PRO A 239 -12.16 2.58 37.05
CA PRO A 239 -13.44 1.93 37.23
C PRO A 239 -14.51 2.94 37.70
N THR A 240 -15.76 2.69 37.37
CA THR A 240 -16.90 3.37 37.99
C THR A 240 -16.99 3.02 39.48
N VAL A 241 -17.80 3.79 40.24
CA VAL A 241 -18.01 3.55 41.69
C VAL A 241 -18.44 2.11 41.99
N LYS A 242 -19.18 1.48 41.07
CA LYS A 242 -19.67 0.09 41.17
C LYS A 242 -18.67 -0.96 40.66
N TYR A 243 -17.51 -0.56 40.13
CA TYR A 243 -16.47 -1.46 39.59
C TYR A 243 -16.99 -2.41 38.50
N ASN A 244 -18.02 -2.01 37.76
CA ASN A 244 -18.64 -2.83 36.72
C ASN A 244 -18.60 -2.18 35.34
N ASP A 245 -18.01 -1.00 35.23
CA ASP A 245 -17.83 -0.27 33.98
C ASP A 245 -16.57 0.62 34.06
N ILE A 246 -16.14 1.17 32.93
CA ILE A 246 -14.93 1.97 32.77
C ILE A 246 -15.31 3.41 32.46
N GLU A 247 -14.62 4.37 33.07
CA GLU A 247 -14.75 5.79 32.75
C GLU A 247 -13.39 6.46 32.55
N ARG A 248 -13.42 7.67 31.98
CA ARG A 248 -12.28 8.56 31.74
C ARG A 248 -11.20 8.08 30.75
N ASN A 249 -11.39 6.96 30.07
CA ASN A 249 -10.47 6.42 29.07
C ASN A 249 -10.46 7.25 27.76
N HIS A 250 -9.87 8.45 27.80
CA HIS A 250 -9.88 9.41 26.69
C HIS A 250 -8.47 9.86 26.32
N VAL A 251 -8.18 9.98 25.02
CA VAL A 251 -6.98 10.65 24.50
C VAL A 251 -7.43 11.87 23.70
N ARG A 252 -7.42 13.02 24.35
CA ARG A 252 -7.88 14.28 23.77
C ARG A 252 -6.78 14.93 22.94
N VAL A 253 -7.17 15.45 21.78
CA VAL A 253 -6.28 16.18 20.89
C VAL A 253 -6.38 17.68 21.17
N LYS A 254 -5.26 18.31 21.47
CA LYS A 254 -5.07 19.76 21.40
C LYS A 254 -4.17 20.06 20.21
N ILE A 255 -4.43 21.18 19.54
CA ILE A 255 -3.61 21.59 18.40
C ILE A 255 -3.22 23.06 18.51
N LYS A 256 -2.04 23.38 17.99
CA LYS A 256 -1.68 24.74 17.58
C LYS A 256 -1.61 24.81 16.07
N TYR A 257 -2.19 25.85 15.50
CA TYR A 257 -2.05 26.19 14.09
C TYR A 257 -1.34 27.53 13.97
N GLN A 258 -0.19 27.57 13.29
CA GLN A 258 0.66 28.77 13.21
C GLN A 258 0.88 29.43 14.59
N ASN A 259 1.27 28.63 15.59
CA ASN A 259 1.49 29.03 16.99
C ASN A 259 0.27 29.56 17.75
N LYS A 260 -0.93 29.54 17.16
CA LYS A 260 -2.18 29.87 17.86
C LYS A 260 -2.88 28.60 18.35
N ASN A 261 -3.27 28.59 19.62
CA ASN A 261 -4.08 27.51 20.18
C ASN A 261 -5.46 27.48 19.50
N ILE A 262 -5.97 26.28 19.24
CA ILE A 262 -7.32 26.09 18.71
C ILE A 262 -8.17 25.45 19.80
N ASP A 263 -9.18 26.19 20.28
CA ASP A 263 -10.03 25.75 21.40
C ASP A 263 -10.94 24.58 21.02
N LYS A 264 -11.40 24.52 19.77
CA LYS A 264 -12.31 23.49 19.26
C LYS A 264 -11.73 22.75 18.04
N PRO A 265 -10.77 21.82 18.24
CA PRO A 265 -10.12 21.09 17.15
C PRO A 265 -11.09 20.32 16.24
N HIS A 266 -12.20 19.79 16.78
CA HIS A 266 -13.22 19.06 16.03
C HIS A 266 -13.98 19.91 14.99
N ILE A 267 -13.98 21.24 15.13
CA ILE A 267 -14.56 22.19 14.15
C ILE A 267 -13.48 22.62 13.15
N PHE A 268 -12.26 22.85 13.64
CA PHE A 268 -11.16 23.39 12.83
C PHE A 268 -10.50 22.36 11.90
N LEU A 269 -10.39 21.11 12.35
CA LEU A 269 -9.76 20.04 11.59
C LEU A 269 -10.74 19.48 10.57
N ASN A 270 -10.45 19.72 9.30
CA ASN A 270 -11.12 19.04 8.20
C ASN A 270 -10.59 17.60 8.04
N GLU A 271 -11.21 16.85 7.14
CA GLU A 271 -10.88 15.44 6.88
C GLU A 271 -9.43 15.24 6.43
N ALA A 272 -8.90 16.16 5.62
CA ALA A 272 -7.50 16.13 5.19
C ALA A 272 -6.54 16.22 6.38
N ARG A 273 -6.78 17.14 7.32
CA ARG A 273 -5.92 17.28 8.51
C ARG A 273 -6.07 16.10 9.47
N LEU A 274 -7.29 15.61 9.66
CA LEU A 274 -7.56 14.45 10.52
C LEU A 274 -6.87 13.18 10.00
N SER A 275 -6.97 12.90 8.70
CA SER A 275 -6.30 11.76 8.07
C SER A 275 -4.77 11.88 8.14
N ALA A 276 -4.21 13.08 7.91
CA ALA A 276 -2.77 13.33 8.05
C ALA A 276 -2.28 13.08 9.49
N ILE A 277 -3.01 13.59 10.51
CA ILE A 277 -2.70 13.35 11.93
C ILE A 277 -2.68 11.85 12.23
N ALA A 278 -3.72 11.13 11.81
CA ALA A 278 -3.85 9.71 12.10
C ALA A 278 -2.76 8.86 11.42
N ILE A 279 -2.49 9.12 10.14
CA ILE A 279 -1.41 8.45 9.40
C ILE A 279 -0.06 8.75 10.05
N SER A 280 0.17 9.99 10.48
CA SER A 280 1.42 10.39 11.12
C SER A 280 1.64 9.68 12.46
N ILE A 281 0.58 9.53 13.27
CA ILE A 281 0.61 8.73 14.49
C ILE A 281 0.92 7.26 14.16
N TYR A 282 0.23 6.68 13.18
CA TYR A 282 0.45 5.29 12.79
C TYR A 282 1.89 5.04 12.31
N LEU A 283 2.35 5.81 11.33
CA LEU A 283 3.69 5.69 10.76
C LEU A 283 4.76 6.01 11.81
N GLY A 284 4.56 7.03 12.65
CA GLY A 284 5.48 7.38 13.72
C GLY A 284 5.68 6.22 14.69
N MET A 285 4.60 5.55 15.06
CA MET A 285 4.68 4.39 15.94
C MET A 285 5.30 3.17 15.26
N ILE A 286 5.10 3.02 13.95
CA ILE A 286 5.81 2.00 13.19
C ILE A 286 7.33 2.24 13.22
N LYS A 287 7.72 3.49 13.01
CA LYS A 287 9.12 3.90 13.00
C LYS A 287 9.78 3.69 14.37
N ARG A 288 9.06 3.94 15.47
CA ARG A 288 9.58 3.74 16.83
C ARG A 288 9.98 2.29 17.12
N HIS A 289 9.15 1.33 16.71
CA HIS A 289 9.22 -0.02 17.26
C HIS A 289 10.00 -1.00 16.37
N ILE A 290 10.33 -0.64 15.12
CA ILE A 290 11.19 -1.45 14.23
C ILE A 290 12.61 -0.88 14.15
N GLN A 291 13.28 -0.79 15.30
CA GLN A 291 14.71 -0.52 15.35
C GLN A 291 15.47 -1.86 15.45
N GLY A 292 16.48 -2.05 14.58
CA GLY A 292 17.35 -3.25 14.61
C GLY A 292 16.79 -4.56 14.02
N LEU A 293 15.53 -4.60 13.54
CA LEU A 293 14.94 -5.81 12.95
C LEU A 293 15.32 -5.97 11.46
N PRO A 294 15.59 -7.21 11.00
CA PRO A 294 16.11 -7.48 9.66
C PRO A 294 15.09 -7.34 8.53
N CYS A 295 13.83 -7.66 8.81
CA CYS A 295 12.73 -7.65 7.87
C CYS A 295 11.76 -6.54 8.27
N LYS A 296 11.65 -5.53 7.41
CA LYS A 296 10.78 -4.36 7.62
C LYS A 296 9.82 -4.29 6.45
N ILE A 297 8.56 -4.61 6.70
CA ILE A 297 7.50 -4.55 5.68
C ILE A 297 6.51 -3.46 6.08
N LEU A 298 5.94 -2.77 5.12
CA LEU A 298 4.83 -1.86 5.32
C LEU A 298 3.80 -2.12 4.22
N PHE A 299 2.59 -2.53 4.60
CA PHE A 299 1.50 -2.77 3.66
C PHE A 299 0.36 -1.78 3.92
N LEU A 300 0.05 -0.95 2.94
CA LEU A 300 -1.02 0.04 2.95
C LEU A 300 -2.15 -0.39 1.99
N ASP A 301 -3.19 -1.03 2.51
CA ASP A 301 -4.33 -1.54 1.72
C ASP A 301 -5.39 -0.46 1.47
N ASP A 302 -5.58 -0.12 0.19
CA ASP A 302 -6.52 0.88 -0.31
C ASP A 302 -6.46 2.22 0.44
N ILE A 303 -5.26 2.60 0.88
CA ILE A 303 -5.02 3.74 1.77
C ILE A 303 -5.56 5.06 1.20
N PHE A 304 -5.61 5.17 -0.13
CA PHE A 304 -6.07 6.37 -0.82
C PHE A 304 -7.60 6.54 -0.87
N ILE A 305 -8.40 5.54 -0.48
CA ILE A 305 -9.86 5.70 -0.29
C ILE A 305 -10.13 6.76 0.78
N GLY A 306 -9.44 6.65 1.92
CA GLY A 306 -9.64 7.51 3.08
C GLY A 306 -8.72 8.73 3.13
N LEU A 307 -7.98 9.02 2.05
CA LEU A 307 -6.97 10.06 2.02
C LEU A 307 -7.31 11.16 1.01
N ASP A 308 -7.37 12.39 1.51
CA ASP A 308 -7.53 13.59 0.70
C ASP A 308 -6.46 13.70 -0.40
N ILE A 309 -6.85 14.21 -1.58
CA ILE A 309 -5.98 14.35 -2.75
C ILE A 309 -4.69 15.11 -2.41
N GLY A 310 -4.79 16.18 -1.60
CA GLY A 310 -3.66 17.01 -1.20
C GLY A 310 -2.62 16.25 -0.36
N ASN A 311 -3.01 15.16 0.30
CA ASN A 311 -2.13 14.35 1.14
C ASN A 311 -1.52 13.13 0.42
N ARG A 312 -2.02 12.76 -0.77
CA ARG A 312 -1.57 11.53 -1.46
C ARG A 312 -0.11 11.60 -1.91
N LEU A 313 0.30 12.69 -2.56
CA LEU A 313 1.71 12.90 -2.96
C LEU A 313 2.64 13.08 -1.75
N PRO A 314 2.30 13.91 -0.73
CA PRO A 314 3.08 13.97 0.51
C PRO A 314 3.30 12.61 1.16
N LEU A 315 2.28 11.74 1.21
CA LEU A 315 2.43 10.39 1.76
C LEU A 315 3.50 9.60 1.00
N LEU A 316 3.50 9.60 -0.34
CA LEU A 316 4.52 8.89 -1.11
C LEU A 316 5.94 9.38 -0.79
N LYS A 317 6.13 10.70 -0.69
CA LYS A 317 7.42 11.30 -0.34
C LYS A 317 7.87 10.93 1.08
N ILE A 318 6.94 10.95 2.04
CA ILE A 318 7.20 10.51 3.43
C ILE A 318 7.67 9.06 3.44
N LEU A 319 7.05 8.18 2.65
CA LEU A 319 7.42 6.77 2.58
C LEU A 319 8.83 6.58 2.03
N ASP A 320 9.22 7.32 0.99
CA ASP A 320 10.58 7.23 0.45
C ASP A 320 11.63 7.78 1.43
N ASP A 321 11.35 8.90 2.09
CA ASP A 321 12.31 9.54 3.01
C ASP A 321 12.46 8.79 4.34
N GLU A 322 11.33 8.45 4.97
CA GLU A 322 11.29 7.98 6.36
C GLU A 322 11.27 6.45 6.47
N PHE A 323 10.90 5.76 5.38
CA PHE A 323 10.69 4.31 5.34
C PHE A 323 11.54 3.63 4.25
N SER A 324 12.66 4.23 3.83
CA SER A 324 13.60 3.65 2.85
C SER A 324 14.12 2.25 3.22
N ALA A 325 14.24 1.95 4.53
CA ALA A 325 14.62 0.63 5.04
C ALA A 325 13.50 -0.42 4.97
N TYR A 326 12.27 -0.01 4.65
CA TYR A 326 11.10 -0.88 4.54
C TYR A 326 10.89 -1.34 3.10
N GLN A 327 10.36 -2.54 2.95
CA GLN A 327 9.72 -2.97 1.71
C GLN A 327 8.24 -2.61 1.77
N ILE A 328 7.80 -1.77 0.85
CA ILE A 328 6.49 -1.11 0.90
C ILE A 328 5.56 -1.73 -0.14
N PHE A 329 4.34 -2.04 0.28
CA PHE A 329 3.25 -2.53 -0.55
C PHE A 329 2.09 -1.55 -0.42
N ILE A 330 1.60 -1.02 -1.54
CA ILE A 330 0.47 -0.09 -1.56
C ILE A 330 -0.53 -0.60 -2.57
N THR A 331 -1.79 -0.75 -2.16
CA THR A 331 -2.89 -1.07 -3.07
C THR A 331 -3.80 0.15 -3.25
N THR A 332 -4.44 0.22 -4.42
CA THR A 332 -5.44 1.24 -4.73
C THR A 332 -6.48 0.73 -5.72
N TYR A 333 -7.69 1.27 -5.62
CA TYR A 333 -8.77 1.10 -6.58
C TYR A 333 -8.86 2.27 -7.58
N ASP A 334 -8.11 3.35 -7.37
CA ASP A 334 -8.16 4.57 -8.18
C ASP A 334 -7.25 4.43 -9.40
N LYS A 335 -7.82 4.06 -10.55
CA LYS A 335 -7.06 3.85 -11.80
C LYS A 335 -6.38 5.12 -12.30
N PRO A 336 -7.07 6.28 -12.39
CA PRO A 336 -6.40 7.54 -12.75
C PRO A 336 -5.20 7.87 -11.86
N TRP A 337 -5.35 7.74 -10.54
CA TRP A 337 -4.24 7.96 -9.60
C TRP A 337 -3.11 6.95 -9.80
N TYR A 338 -3.44 5.68 -10.01
CA TYR A 338 -2.45 4.65 -10.30
C TYR A 338 -1.63 4.98 -11.57
N GLU A 339 -2.29 5.35 -12.66
CA GLU A 339 -1.61 5.70 -13.91
C GLU A 339 -0.77 6.97 -13.75
N PHE A 340 -1.26 7.97 -13.01
CA PHE A 340 -0.49 9.16 -12.68
C PHE A 340 0.80 8.81 -11.91
N VAL A 341 0.70 8.08 -10.79
CA VAL A 341 1.85 7.70 -9.97
C VAL A 341 2.83 6.83 -10.77
N LYS A 342 2.31 5.86 -11.54
CA LYS A 342 3.13 4.99 -12.39
C LYS A 342 3.91 5.77 -13.45
N SER A 343 3.26 6.72 -14.12
CA SER A 343 3.84 7.46 -15.24
C SER A 343 4.71 8.66 -14.83
N THR A 344 4.58 9.13 -13.59
CA THR A 344 5.35 10.28 -13.08
C THR A 344 6.32 9.86 -11.97
N TYR A 345 5.80 9.43 -10.83
CA TYR A 345 6.56 9.16 -9.61
C TYR A 345 7.41 7.89 -9.70
N LEU A 346 6.88 6.83 -10.31
CA LEU A 346 7.55 5.52 -10.41
C LEU A 346 8.32 5.36 -11.73
N ASN A 347 8.19 6.30 -12.67
CA ASN A 347 8.80 6.19 -13.98
C ASN A 347 10.33 6.17 -13.88
N GLY A 348 10.95 5.06 -14.26
CA GLY A 348 12.39 4.82 -14.12
C GLY A 348 12.85 4.48 -12.70
N ASN A 349 11.95 4.41 -11.71
CA ASN A 349 12.30 4.06 -10.33
C ASN A 349 12.40 2.53 -10.19
N ASN A 350 13.63 2.01 -10.14
CA ASN A 350 13.90 0.57 -10.06
C ASN A 350 13.57 -0.07 -8.70
N ALA A 351 13.31 0.72 -7.65
CA ALA A 351 12.93 0.22 -6.33
C ALA A 351 11.49 -0.31 -6.27
N TRP A 352 10.64 0.05 -7.23
CA TRP A 352 9.23 -0.32 -7.28
C TRP A 352 8.91 -1.31 -8.42
N LYS A 353 7.83 -2.06 -8.27
CA LYS A 353 7.11 -2.76 -9.35
C LYS A 353 5.64 -2.39 -9.32
N SER A 354 5.01 -2.44 -10.48
CA SER A 354 3.59 -2.11 -10.62
C SER A 354 2.79 -3.33 -11.04
N TYR A 355 1.72 -3.63 -10.31
CA TYR A 355 0.80 -4.74 -10.62
C TYR A 355 -0.61 -4.23 -10.87
N GLU A 356 -1.39 -4.98 -11.64
CA GLU A 356 -2.81 -4.74 -11.89
C GLU A 356 -3.61 -6.02 -11.64
N PHE A 357 -4.62 -5.93 -10.78
CA PHE A 357 -5.48 -7.03 -10.38
C PHE A 357 -6.88 -6.82 -10.96
N TYR A 358 -7.39 -7.84 -11.65
CA TYR A 358 -8.72 -7.84 -12.27
C TYR A 358 -9.56 -9.00 -11.75
N ALA A 359 -10.87 -8.86 -11.69
CA ALA A 359 -11.79 -9.95 -11.40
C ALA A 359 -12.17 -10.64 -12.71
N ARG A 360 -12.00 -11.97 -12.79
CA ARG A 360 -12.51 -12.77 -13.90
C ARG A 360 -13.53 -13.76 -13.40
N ARG A 361 -14.70 -13.75 -14.02
CA ARG A 361 -15.71 -14.78 -13.83
C ARG A 361 -15.25 -16.11 -14.44
N THR A 362 -15.19 -17.14 -13.63
CA THR A 362 -14.91 -18.51 -14.08
C THR A 362 -16.13 -19.10 -14.79
N ARG A 363 -15.93 -20.20 -15.54
CA ARG A 363 -17.04 -20.98 -16.13
C ARG A 363 -18.03 -21.52 -15.09
N LYS A 364 -17.61 -21.64 -13.82
CA LYS A 364 -18.44 -22.06 -12.69
C LYS A 364 -19.23 -20.92 -12.05
N GLY A 365 -19.12 -19.70 -12.58
CA GLY A 365 -19.95 -18.55 -12.19
C GLY A 365 -19.35 -17.66 -11.09
N PHE A 366 -18.30 -18.08 -10.39
CA PHE A 366 -17.61 -17.28 -9.37
C PHE A 366 -16.39 -16.54 -9.92
N GLU A 367 -15.96 -15.48 -9.23
CA GLU A 367 -14.83 -14.65 -9.63
C GLU A 367 -13.50 -15.15 -9.06
N VAL A 368 -12.44 -15.00 -9.85
CA VAL A 368 -11.06 -15.25 -9.46
C VAL A 368 -10.17 -14.08 -9.88
N PRO A 369 -9.16 -13.72 -9.07
CA PRO A 369 -8.17 -12.73 -9.45
C PRO A 369 -7.40 -13.12 -10.72
N ILE A 370 -7.18 -12.14 -11.60
CA ILE A 370 -6.13 -12.15 -12.61
C ILE A 370 -5.11 -11.11 -12.21
N VAL A 371 -3.86 -11.54 -12.10
CA VAL A 371 -2.74 -10.69 -11.73
C VAL A 371 -1.92 -10.41 -12.99
N LYS A 372 -1.72 -9.13 -13.31
CA LYS A 372 -0.84 -8.68 -14.39
C LYS A 372 0.33 -7.91 -13.80
N GLU A 373 1.54 -8.39 -14.06
CA GLU A 373 2.78 -7.67 -13.75
C GLU A 373 3.09 -6.69 -14.89
N ASN A 374 3.52 -5.47 -14.57
CA ASN A 374 4.16 -4.60 -15.55
C ASN A 374 5.67 -4.84 -15.48
N HIS A 375 6.25 -5.38 -16.57
CA HIS A 375 7.64 -5.84 -16.60
C HIS A 375 8.66 -4.70 -16.64
N SER A 376 8.23 -3.48 -17.01
CA SER A 376 9.07 -2.30 -17.03
C SER A 376 8.54 -1.19 -16.12
N ASN A 377 9.48 -0.52 -15.45
CA ASN A 377 9.21 0.70 -14.68
C ASN A 377 9.23 1.95 -15.56
N SER A 378 9.50 1.82 -16.86
CA SER A 378 9.23 2.87 -17.85
C SER A 378 7.83 2.66 -18.41
N HIS A 379 6.98 3.68 -18.30
CA HIS A 379 5.61 3.59 -18.80
C HIS A 379 5.56 3.36 -20.33
N ILE A 380 6.45 4.02 -21.07
CA ILE A 380 6.63 3.83 -22.52
C ILE A 380 7.07 2.41 -22.82
N GLN A 381 8.11 1.93 -22.13
CA GLN A 381 8.64 0.59 -22.37
C GLN A 381 7.59 -0.48 -22.08
N ASN A 382 6.79 -0.30 -21.03
CA ASN A 382 5.72 -1.23 -20.69
C ASN A 382 4.66 -1.33 -21.80
N TYR A 383 4.37 -0.26 -22.54
CA TYR A 383 3.50 -0.34 -23.72
C TYR A 383 4.15 -1.06 -24.89
N ILE A 384 5.45 -0.82 -25.13
CA ILE A 384 6.20 -1.54 -26.16
C ILE A 384 6.29 -3.04 -25.84
N ASP A 385 6.60 -3.40 -24.60
CA ASP A 385 6.69 -4.80 -24.15
C ASP A 385 5.34 -5.51 -24.30
N LYS A 386 4.22 -4.86 -23.93
CA LYS A 386 2.87 -5.40 -24.16
C LYS A 386 2.58 -5.56 -25.65
N ALA A 387 2.97 -4.60 -26.48
CA ALA A 387 2.79 -4.71 -27.92
C ALA A 387 3.56 -5.90 -28.51
N GLU A 388 4.79 -6.15 -28.03
CA GLU A 388 5.61 -7.31 -28.42
C GLU A 388 4.99 -8.62 -27.94
N GLU A 389 4.44 -8.66 -26.72
CA GLU A 389 3.73 -9.82 -26.19
C GLU A 389 2.52 -10.20 -27.07
N PHE A 390 1.65 -9.23 -27.40
CA PHE A 390 0.50 -9.47 -28.29
C PHE A 390 0.95 -9.88 -29.69
N PHE A 391 1.99 -9.25 -30.23
CA PHE A 391 2.55 -9.62 -31.53
C PHE A 391 3.04 -11.07 -31.55
N ASN A 392 3.75 -11.50 -30.50
CA ASN A 392 4.26 -12.87 -30.37
C ASN A 392 3.13 -13.90 -30.21
N GLN A 393 1.99 -13.51 -29.64
CA GLN A 393 0.79 -14.35 -29.55
C GLN A 393 -0.03 -14.40 -30.85
N GLY A 394 0.32 -13.59 -31.87
CA GLY A 394 -0.46 -13.46 -33.10
C GLY A 394 -1.65 -12.50 -33.02
N GLU A 395 -1.81 -11.81 -31.89
CA GLU A 395 -2.86 -10.83 -31.62
C GLU A 395 -2.43 -9.44 -32.12
N ASN A 396 -2.31 -9.30 -33.43
CA ASN A 396 -1.76 -8.11 -34.09
C ASN A 396 -2.54 -6.83 -33.77
N LYS A 397 -3.88 -6.89 -33.71
CA LYS A 397 -4.70 -5.74 -33.32
C LYS A 397 -4.34 -5.22 -31.92
N GLY A 398 -4.18 -6.14 -30.97
CA GLY A 398 -3.71 -5.82 -29.62
C GLY A 398 -2.35 -5.14 -29.64
N SER A 399 -1.42 -5.65 -30.45
CA SER A 399 -0.10 -5.04 -30.66
C SER A 399 -0.22 -3.58 -31.14
N GLY A 400 -1.01 -3.33 -32.18
CA GLY A 400 -1.22 -1.99 -32.74
C GLY A 400 -1.76 -0.97 -31.74
N VAL A 401 -2.73 -1.36 -30.91
CA VAL A 401 -3.30 -0.50 -29.86
C VAL A 401 -2.24 -0.09 -28.83
N TYR A 402 -1.39 -1.02 -28.41
CA TYR A 402 -0.32 -0.72 -27.46
C TYR A 402 0.83 0.09 -28.09
N LEU A 403 1.17 -0.14 -29.36
CA LEU A 403 2.10 0.71 -30.11
C LEU A 403 1.57 2.13 -30.24
N ARG A 404 0.28 2.30 -30.49
CA ARG A 404 -0.34 3.63 -30.55
C ARG A 404 -0.25 4.34 -29.20
N SER A 405 -0.52 3.63 -28.11
CA SER A 405 -0.40 4.15 -26.75
C SER A 405 1.06 4.56 -26.43
N ALA A 406 2.04 3.75 -26.84
CA ALA A 406 3.46 4.08 -26.69
C ALA A 406 3.83 5.35 -27.48
N PHE A 407 3.41 5.45 -28.74
CA PHE A 407 3.66 6.61 -29.60
C PHE A 407 3.09 7.90 -28.98
N GLU A 408 1.84 7.88 -28.54
CA GLU A 408 1.19 9.01 -27.88
C GLU A 408 1.95 9.48 -26.64
N PHE A 409 2.39 8.52 -25.82
CA PHE A 409 3.10 8.82 -24.59
C PHE A 409 4.52 9.35 -24.85
N ILE A 410 5.23 8.81 -25.85
CA ILE A 410 6.54 9.32 -26.30
C ILE A 410 6.42 10.79 -26.69
N LEU A 411 5.44 11.13 -27.54
CA LEU A 411 5.27 12.50 -28.02
C LEU A 411 4.89 13.47 -26.89
N LYS A 412 3.92 13.09 -26.04
CA LYS A 412 3.51 13.92 -24.90
C LYS A 412 4.68 14.16 -23.93
N THR A 413 5.45 13.12 -23.64
CA THR A 413 6.62 13.20 -22.75
C THR A 413 7.70 14.10 -23.32
N PHE A 414 8.04 13.94 -24.61
CA PHE A 414 9.03 14.78 -25.27
C PHE A 414 8.59 16.24 -25.31
N CYS A 415 7.34 16.50 -25.71
CA CYS A 415 6.80 17.85 -25.78
C CYS A 415 6.82 18.53 -24.41
N PHE A 416 6.47 17.81 -23.35
CA PHE A 416 6.56 18.31 -21.98
C PHE A 416 8.01 18.60 -21.55
N LYS A 417 8.92 17.62 -21.69
CA LYS A 417 10.33 17.77 -21.26
C LYS A 417 11.06 18.89 -22.00
N LYS A 418 10.87 19.00 -23.31
CA LYS A 418 11.55 20.01 -24.16
C LYS A 418 10.74 21.31 -24.32
N LYS A 419 9.59 21.43 -23.66
CA LYS A 419 8.69 22.59 -23.77
C LYS A 419 8.33 22.93 -25.23
N VAL A 420 8.06 21.89 -26.02
CA VAL A 420 7.68 22.05 -27.44
C VAL A 420 6.34 22.78 -27.52
N PRO A 421 6.22 23.86 -28.31
CA PRO A 421 4.94 24.52 -28.51
C PRO A 421 3.94 23.59 -29.19
N THR A 422 2.82 23.29 -28.52
CA THR A 422 1.73 22.48 -29.05
C THR A 422 0.40 23.25 -28.94
N PRO A 423 -0.61 22.94 -29.78
CA PRO A 423 -1.94 23.52 -29.64
C PRO A 423 -2.51 23.23 -28.24
N PHE A 424 -2.84 24.28 -27.51
CA PHE A 424 -3.51 24.14 -26.22
C PHE A 424 -5.01 23.92 -26.43
N CYS A 425 -5.56 22.90 -25.77
CA CYS A 425 -6.99 22.65 -25.73
C CYS A 425 -7.42 22.52 -24.26
N LEU A 426 -8.45 23.26 -23.86
CA LEU A 426 -9.02 23.15 -22.51
C LEU A 426 -9.54 21.74 -22.21
N ASP A 427 -10.07 21.08 -23.23
CA ASP A 427 -10.52 19.70 -23.16
C ASP A 427 -9.42 18.77 -23.68
N ASN A 428 -8.68 18.18 -22.73
CA ASN A 428 -7.59 17.25 -23.04
C ASN A 428 -8.04 16.04 -23.87
N SER A 429 -9.34 15.67 -23.86
CA SER A 429 -9.86 14.56 -24.67
C SER A 429 -9.88 14.88 -26.16
N LYS A 430 -9.83 16.17 -26.54
CA LYS A 430 -9.81 16.64 -27.93
C LYS A 430 -8.41 16.80 -28.51
N MET A 431 -7.37 16.69 -27.69
CA MET A 431 -5.99 16.77 -28.17
C MET A 431 -5.67 15.55 -29.05
N LYS A 432 -5.25 15.78 -30.30
CA LYS A 432 -4.92 14.69 -31.22
C LYS A 432 -3.44 14.41 -31.21
N THR A 433 -3.08 13.13 -31.29
CA THR A 433 -1.68 12.67 -31.39
C THR A 433 -0.94 13.31 -32.56
N ASN A 434 -1.63 13.54 -33.67
CA ASN A 434 -1.06 14.17 -34.85
C ASN A 434 -0.63 15.62 -34.59
N ASP A 435 -1.33 16.36 -33.71
CA ASP A 435 -0.96 17.73 -33.35
C ASP A 435 0.40 17.76 -32.62
N PHE A 436 0.63 16.79 -31.73
CA PHE A 436 1.94 16.61 -31.11
C PHE A 436 3.00 16.20 -32.13
N TRP A 437 2.69 15.29 -33.05
CA TRP A 437 3.67 14.84 -34.05
C TRP A 437 4.10 15.97 -34.99
N ILE A 438 3.15 16.77 -35.49
CA ILE A 438 3.44 17.98 -36.27
C ILE A 438 4.32 18.94 -35.49
N SER A 439 4.02 19.14 -34.21
CA SER A 439 4.78 20.03 -33.32
C SER A 439 6.22 19.54 -33.13
N VAL A 440 6.43 18.23 -32.96
CA VAL A 440 7.77 17.62 -32.87
C VAL A 440 8.55 17.77 -34.18
N LYS A 441 7.91 17.55 -35.34
CA LYS A 441 8.55 17.77 -36.65
C LYS A 441 8.97 19.23 -36.83
N LYS A 442 8.11 20.20 -36.46
CA LYS A 442 8.44 21.63 -36.48
C LYS A 442 9.53 22.00 -35.46
N TYR A 443 9.54 21.34 -34.30
CA TYR A 443 10.60 21.55 -33.31
C TYR A 443 11.96 21.11 -33.86
N LYS A 444 12.02 19.98 -34.57
CA LYS A 444 13.27 19.50 -35.22
C LYS A 444 13.85 20.49 -36.23
N THR A 445 13.02 21.21 -37.00
CA THR A 445 13.54 22.18 -37.99
C THR A 445 14.22 23.37 -37.32
N THR A 446 13.71 23.79 -36.15
CA THR A 446 14.30 24.89 -35.37
C THR A 446 15.39 24.42 -34.41
N HIS A 447 15.40 23.13 -34.04
CA HIS A 447 16.37 22.51 -33.14
C HIS A 447 16.95 21.24 -33.76
N PRO A 448 17.87 21.34 -34.73
CA PRO A 448 18.43 20.17 -35.41
C PRO A 448 19.09 19.15 -34.48
N ALA A 449 19.56 19.58 -33.30
CA ALA A 449 20.16 18.71 -32.28
C ALA A 449 19.15 18.00 -31.35
N CYS A 450 17.84 18.01 -31.65
CA CYS A 450 16.83 17.38 -30.78
C CYS A 450 16.81 15.84 -30.81
N GLY A 451 17.72 15.21 -31.56
CA GLY A 451 17.88 13.76 -31.65
C GLY A 451 17.05 13.07 -32.72
N LEU A 452 15.87 13.60 -33.09
CA LEU A 452 15.01 12.99 -34.12
C LEU A 452 15.70 12.93 -35.50
N THR A 453 15.77 11.74 -36.10
CA THR A 453 16.38 11.54 -37.42
C THR A 453 15.36 11.58 -38.56
N SER A 454 15.82 11.90 -39.77
CA SER A 454 14.97 11.86 -40.97
C SER A 454 14.47 10.44 -41.26
N ALA A 455 15.30 9.42 -41.00
CA ALA A 455 14.94 8.02 -41.17
C ALA A 455 13.78 7.62 -40.24
N THR A 456 13.90 7.91 -38.95
CA THR A 456 12.82 7.65 -37.99
C THR A 456 11.57 8.46 -38.29
N THR A 457 11.70 9.71 -38.73
CA THR A 457 10.55 10.53 -39.15
C THR A 457 9.76 9.85 -40.28
N THR A 458 10.46 9.42 -41.34
CA THR A 458 9.84 8.72 -42.48
C THR A 458 9.19 7.40 -42.05
N GLN A 459 9.87 6.62 -41.20
CA GLN A 459 9.32 5.36 -40.68
C GLN A 459 8.05 5.59 -39.85
N ILE A 460 8.03 6.59 -38.97
CA ILE A 460 6.85 6.90 -38.15
C ILE A 460 5.68 7.38 -39.02
N ASP A 461 5.92 8.25 -40.01
CA ASP A 461 4.88 8.69 -40.94
C ASP A 461 4.31 7.49 -41.73
N HIS A 462 5.18 6.55 -42.15
CA HIS A 462 4.78 5.33 -42.83
C HIS A 462 3.93 4.41 -41.92
N TYR A 463 4.44 4.04 -40.75
CA TYR A 463 3.75 3.12 -39.84
C TYR A 463 2.53 3.72 -39.14
N THR A 464 2.40 5.04 -39.09
CA THR A 464 1.16 5.67 -38.61
C THR A 464 -0.03 5.29 -39.48
N ASN A 465 0.17 5.22 -40.80
CA ASN A 465 -0.88 4.92 -41.78
C ASN A 465 -1.09 3.42 -42.05
N LEU A 466 -0.13 2.59 -41.66
CA LEU A 466 -0.21 1.13 -41.85
C LEU A 466 -0.58 0.39 -40.56
N VAL A 467 -0.06 0.83 -39.42
CA VAL A 467 -0.14 0.11 -38.15
C VAL A 467 -0.87 0.94 -37.08
N LEU A 468 -0.36 2.11 -36.72
CA LEU A 468 -0.80 2.81 -35.50
C LEU A 468 -2.26 3.27 -35.56
N ASN A 469 -2.70 3.83 -36.69
CA ASN A 469 -4.10 4.21 -36.87
C ASN A 469 -4.97 3.00 -37.26
N PRO A 470 -4.64 2.20 -38.30
CA PRO A 470 -5.56 1.16 -38.77
C PRO A 470 -5.85 0.08 -37.73
N LEU A 471 -4.85 -0.37 -36.97
CA LEU A 471 -5.05 -1.41 -35.96
C LEU A 471 -5.73 -0.89 -34.68
N SER A 472 -5.74 0.43 -34.46
CA SER A 472 -6.45 1.06 -33.33
C SER A 472 -7.91 1.38 -33.65
N HIS A 473 -8.31 1.28 -34.92
CA HIS A 473 -9.67 1.53 -35.38
C HIS A 473 -10.26 0.26 -36.03
N HIS A 474 -11.52 0.34 -36.45
CA HIS A 474 -12.12 -0.69 -37.28
C HIS A 474 -12.02 -0.24 -38.74
N ASP A 475 -11.07 -0.82 -39.48
CA ASP A 475 -10.87 -0.57 -40.90
C ASP A 475 -10.98 -1.89 -41.66
N MET A 476 -12.03 -2.03 -42.47
CA MET A 476 -12.30 -3.26 -43.24
C MET A 476 -11.36 -3.45 -44.43
N ASN A 477 -10.65 -2.41 -44.84
CA ASN A 477 -9.81 -2.40 -46.04
C ASN A 477 -8.33 -2.62 -45.75
N LYS A 478 -7.96 -2.80 -44.48
CA LYS A 478 -6.58 -2.98 -44.04
C LYS A 478 -6.37 -4.40 -43.49
N HIS A 479 -5.30 -5.04 -43.96
CA HIS A 479 -4.88 -6.35 -43.47
C HIS A 479 -3.73 -6.21 -42.48
N GLU A 480 -3.72 -7.08 -41.47
CA GLU A 480 -2.72 -7.07 -40.42
C GLU A 480 -1.42 -7.74 -40.91
N ILE A 481 -0.44 -6.93 -41.32
CA ILE A 481 0.83 -7.42 -41.87
C ILE A 481 1.89 -7.48 -40.76
N ARG A 482 2.35 -8.69 -40.41
CA ARG A 482 3.33 -8.88 -39.32
C ARG A 482 4.63 -8.12 -39.52
N ALA A 483 5.13 -8.05 -40.75
CA ALA A 483 6.37 -7.33 -41.07
C ALA A 483 6.25 -5.81 -40.80
N GLU A 484 5.07 -5.23 -41.05
CA GLU A 484 4.80 -3.81 -40.79
C GLU A 484 4.73 -3.55 -39.28
N ILE A 485 4.10 -4.45 -38.52
CA ILE A 485 4.01 -4.34 -37.05
C ILE A 485 5.42 -4.45 -36.42
N GLN A 486 6.23 -5.40 -36.86
CA GLN A 486 7.62 -5.53 -36.41
C GLN A 486 8.46 -4.30 -36.75
N GLY A 487 8.23 -3.71 -37.92
CA GLY A 487 8.82 -2.44 -38.33
C GLY A 487 8.39 -1.28 -37.42
N ALA A 488 7.10 -1.19 -37.09
CA ALA A 488 6.56 -0.18 -36.18
C ALA A 488 7.11 -0.31 -34.75
N ILE A 489 7.27 -1.54 -34.23
CA ILE A 489 7.95 -1.80 -32.95
C ILE A 489 9.36 -1.22 -32.96
N THR A 490 10.14 -1.54 -34.01
CA THR A 490 11.52 -1.06 -34.16
C THR A 490 11.56 0.47 -34.27
N ALA A 491 10.69 1.06 -35.08
CA ALA A 491 10.61 2.51 -35.26
C ALA A 491 10.27 3.24 -33.95
N LEU A 492 9.38 2.70 -33.12
CA LEU A 492 9.07 3.30 -31.81
C LEU A 492 10.18 3.13 -30.77
N LYS A 493 10.93 2.02 -30.80
CA LYS A 493 12.14 1.84 -29.97
C LYS A 493 13.21 2.87 -30.36
N ASN A 494 13.41 3.09 -31.66
CA ASN A 494 14.32 4.12 -32.17
C ASN A 494 13.84 5.52 -31.78
N LEU A 495 12.56 5.85 -32.02
CA LEU A 495 11.98 7.15 -31.67
C LEU A 495 12.12 7.47 -30.18
N LYS A 496 11.82 6.50 -29.30
CA LYS A 496 12.00 6.63 -27.85
C LYS A 496 13.45 7.00 -27.50
N THR A 497 14.40 6.30 -28.12
CA THR A 497 15.84 6.50 -27.89
C THR A 497 16.30 7.85 -28.43
N GLU A 498 15.93 8.20 -29.65
CA GLU A 498 16.28 9.47 -30.30
C GLU A 498 15.73 10.69 -29.54
N LEU A 499 14.52 10.58 -28.98
CA LEU A 499 13.89 11.66 -28.24
C LEU A 499 14.26 11.72 -26.75
N ASP A 500 15.05 10.77 -26.25
CA ASP A 500 15.50 10.70 -24.85
C ASP A 500 14.32 10.69 -23.84
N VAL A 501 13.36 9.77 -24.06
CA VAL A 501 12.11 9.66 -23.25
C VAL A 501 11.86 8.33 -22.56
#